data_AF-A0A7V8JJE4-F1
#
_entry.id   AF-A0A7V8JJE4-F1
#
_cell.length_a   1.000
_cell.length_b   1.000
_cell.length_c   1.000
_cell.angle_alpha   90.00
_cell.angle_beta   90.00
_cell.angle_gamma   90.00
#
_symmetry.space_group_name_H-M   'P 1'
#
loop_
_entity.id
_entity.type
_entity.pdbx_description
1 polymer ?
#
loop_
_entity_poly.entity_id
_entity_poly.type
_entity_poly.pdbx_seq_one_letter_code
_entity_poly.pdbx_strand_id
1 'polypeptide(L)'
;MSAGSASDAALEALFVPFSTGELALPPKGDLLLLRARDGFALREHRRPGWMMQQSFKPAANALARSGFEVVAEPPEGRYTIVMVLPTRQREETRALFAQAMARRGAGGIVLVAVPNTEGAKTAEADLALLAGGVTTLSKHKCRVFWTRSDAVADPSLMEAWLALDAPVCVADDRFTSRRGLFAWDRIDIASALLAEVLPNDLSGRLADLGAGFGYLACEAIARCEGIVSADLYEAEARAGASPSQPR
;
A
#
# COMPACT_ATOMS: atom_id res chain seq x y z
N MET A 1 -14.69 6.29 0.26
CA MET A 1 -14.19 5.68 1.52
C MET A 1 -13.20 4.58 1.18
N SER A 2 -11.92 4.91 1.08
CA SER A 2 -10.84 3.97 0.73
C SER A 2 -9.55 4.38 1.45
N ALA A 3 -9.51 4.07 2.74
CA ALA A 3 -8.31 3.84 3.54
C ALA A 3 -8.76 2.89 4.66
N GLY A 4 -8.15 1.71 4.71
CA GLY A 4 -8.72 0.54 5.35
C GLY A 4 -9.15 0.73 6.80
N SER A 5 -10.42 0.45 7.08
CA SER A 5 -10.84 -0.08 8.38
C SER A 5 -10.49 -1.58 8.46
N ALA A 6 -9.30 -1.98 8.01
CA ALA A 6 -8.76 -3.26 8.40
C ALA A 6 -8.55 -3.16 9.91
N SER A 7 -9.26 -3.97 10.68
CA SER A 7 -9.34 -3.86 12.14
C SER A 7 -7.96 -3.84 12.80
N ASP A 8 -7.81 -3.14 13.93
CA ASP A 8 -6.69 -3.29 14.88
C ASP A 8 -6.32 -4.77 15.09
N ALA A 9 -7.30 -5.67 14.97
CA ALA A 9 -7.13 -7.11 15.01
C ALA A 9 -6.06 -7.68 14.06
N ALA A 10 -5.89 -7.16 12.84
CA ALA A 10 -4.84 -7.66 11.93
C ALA A 10 -3.45 -7.21 12.38
N LEU A 11 -3.33 -5.98 12.89
CA LEU A 11 -2.09 -5.48 13.46
C LEU A 11 -1.74 -6.24 14.74
N GLU A 12 -2.71 -6.49 15.62
CA GLU A 12 -2.53 -7.36 16.80
C GLU A 12 -2.13 -8.77 16.40
N ALA A 13 -2.78 -9.35 15.38
CA ALA A 13 -2.50 -10.69 14.91
C ALA A 13 -1.07 -10.85 14.37
N LEU A 14 -0.49 -9.81 13.74
CA LEU A 14 0.93 -9.84 13.33
C LEU A 14 1.88 -10.14 14.49
N PHE A 15 1.53 -9.75 15.72
CA PHE A 15 2.39 -9.96 16.88
C PHE A 15 2.19 -11.32 17.57
N VAL A 16 1.17 -12.10 17.18
CA VAL A 16 0.85 -13.39 17.78
C VAL A 16 1.99 -14.41 17.68
N PRO A 17 2.65 -14.62 16.52
CA PRO A 17 3.75 -15.58 16.43
C PRO A 17 4.91 -15.29 17.41
N PHE A 18 5.12 -14.03 17.79
CA PHE A 18 6.15 -13.66 18.76
C PHE A 18 5.71 -13.91 20.19
N SER A 19 4.44 -13.62 20.52
CA SER A 19 3.92 -13.88 21.87
C SER A 19 3.75 -15.37 22.17
N THR A 20 3.54 -16.20 21.13
CA THR A 20 3.49 -17.66 21.26
C THR A 20 4.86 -18.34 21.15
N GLY A 21 5.93 -17.59 20.87
CA GLY A 21 7.29 -18.11 20.75
C GLY A 21 7.58 -18.87 19.46
N GLU A 22 6.71 -18.79 18.45
CA GLU A 22 6.95 -19.38 17.12
C GLU A 22 7.98 -18.57 16.31
N LEU A 23 8.08 -17.27 16.57
CA LEU A 23 9.06 -16.37 15.98
C LEU A 23 9.73 -15.52 17.07
N ALA A 24 10.95 -15.06 16.81
CA ALA A 24 11.65 -14.11 17.66
C ALA A 24 11.68 -12.73 17.01
N LEU A 25 11.38 -11.68 17.77
CA LEU A 25 11.55 -10.30 17.29
C LEU A 25 13.04 -9.93 17.24
N PRO A 26 13.50 -9.22 16.19
CA PRO A 26 14.87 -8.73 16.14
C PRO A 26 15.10 -7.64 17.20
N PRO A 27 16.29 -7.60 17.82
CA PRO A 27 16.59 -6.64 18.88
C PRO A 27 16.69 -5.19 18.39
N LYS A 28 17.13 -4.95 17.14
CA LYS A 28 17.27 -3.62 16.50
C LYS A 28 17.31 -3.75 14.97
N GLY A 29 16.87 -2.72 14.25
CA GLY A 29 17.25 -2.46 12.85
C GLY A 29 16.70 -3.37 11.75
N ASP A 30 16.33 -4.61 12.09
CA ASP A 30 16.12 -5.66 11.09
C ASP A 30 14.64 -5.95 10.80
N LEU A 31 13.76 -4.95 11.00
CA LEU A 31 12.33 -5.05 10.73
C LEU A 31 11.85 -3.92 9.82
N LEU A 32 11.18 -4.32 8.74
CA LEU A 32 10.40 -3.45 7.87
C LEU A 32 8.93 -3.84 7.95
N LEU A 33 8.03 -2.88 8.14
CA LEU A 33 6.59 -3.09 8.02
C LEU A 33 6.06 -2.34 6.80
N LEU A 34 5.57 -3.09 5.81
CA LEU A 34 4.92 -2.56 4.61
C LEU A 34 3.44 -2.29 4.86
N ARG A 35 2.93 -1.18 4.30
CA ARG A 35 1.60 -0.63 4.62
C ARG A 35 1.37 -0.53 6.13
N ALA A 36 2.39 -0.03 6.83
CA ALA A 36 2.40 0.10 8.28
C ALA A 36 1.23 0.92 8.80
N ARG A 37 0.70 0.51 9.95
CA ARG A 37 -0.38 1.19 10.64
C ARG A 37 -0.02 1.33 12.11
N ASP A 38 -0.28 2.49 12.65
CA ASP A 38 -0.07 2.76 14.06
C ASP A 38 -1.13 2.05 14.90
N GLY A 39 -0.77 1.62 16.11
CA GLY A 39 -1.66 0.90 17.01
C GLY A 39 -0.93 0.35 18.23
N PHE A 40 -1.69 -0.05 19.25
CA PHE A 40 -1.13 -0.43 20.56
C PHE A 40 -0.07 -1.53 20.45
N ALA A 41 -0.38 -2.63 19.75
CA ALA A 41 0.54 -3.76 19.59
C ALA A 41 1.88 -3.34 18.96
N LEU A 42 1.85 -2.49 17.91
CA LEU A 42 3.07 -2.00 17.29
C LEU A 42 3.91 -1.12 18.24
N ARG A 43 3.25 -0.23 18.99
CA ARG A 43 3.93 0.68 19.94
C ARG A 43 4.56 -0.07 21.10
N GLU A 44 3.88 -1.08 21.64
CA GLU A 44 4.36 -1.91 22.75
C GLU A 44 5.65 -2.68 22.37
N HIS A 45 5.72 -3.16 21.12
CA HIS A 45 6.85 -3.94 20.64
C HIS A 45 7.97 -3.09 20.02
N ARG A 46 7.82 -1.76 19.98
CA ARG A 46 8.77 -0.85 19.30
C ARG A 46 10.22 -1.14 19.71
N ARG A 47 11.10 -1.22 18.72
CA ARG A 47 12.55 -1.26 18.88
C ARG A 47 13.22 -0.20 18.01
N PRO A 48 14.45 0.23 18.35
CA PRO A 48 15.19 1.16 17.51
C PRO A 48 15.45 0.58 16.11
N GLY A 49 15.45 1.44 15.08
CA GLY A 49 15.78 1.06 13.70
C GLY A 49 14.70 0.26 12.96
N TRP A 50 13.51 0.08 13.52
CA TRP A 50 12.38 -0.45 12.75
C TRP A 50 11.89 0.58 11.73
N MET A 51 11.71 0.14 10.48
CA MET A 51 11.29 0.99 9.37
C MET A 51 9.82 0.78 9.04
N MET A 52 9.05 1.86 8.95
CA MET A 52 7.63 1.81 8.60
C MET A 52 7.44 2.38 7.18
N GLN A 53 6.95 1.55 6.25
CA GLN A 53 6.53 2.05 4.95
C GLN A 53 5.03 2.34 4.98
N GLN A 54 4.63 3.58 4.69
CA GLN A 54 3.23 3.98 4.55
C GLN A 54 3.11 5.21 3.65
N SER A 55 2.41 5.04 2.53
CA SER A 55 2.20 6.08 1.52
C SER A 55 0.90 6.90 1.73
N PHE A 56 -0.06 6.38 2.50
CA PHE A 56 -1.27 7.11 2.87
C PHE A 56 -0.99 8.09 4.02
N LYS A 57 -1.04 9.39 3.71
CA LYS A 57 -0.60 10.50 4.57
C LYS A 57 -1.21 10.50 5.98
N PRO A 58 -2.52 10.28 6.20
CA PRO A 58 -3.07 10.21 7.55
C PRO A 58 -2.47 9.06 8.40
N ALA A 59 -2.27 7.88 7.80
CA ALA A 59 -1.66 6.74 8.49
C ALA A 59 -0.17 6.96 8.75
N ALA A 60 0.56 7.52 7.78
CA ALA A 60 1.96 7.91 7.94
C ALA A 60 2.14 8.94 9.07
N ASN A 61 1.28 9.96 9.12
CA ASN A 61 1.29 10.96 10.18
C ASN A 61 0.99 10.35 11.55
N ALA A 62 0.10 9.34 11.65
CA ALA A 62 -0.17 8.65 12.91
C ALA A 62 1.06 7.90 13.43
N LEU A 63 1.76 7.17 12.56
CA LEU A 63 3.02 6.50 12.89
C LEU A 63 4.11 7.50 13.34
N ALA A 64 4.26 8.60 12.60
CA ALA A 64 5.23 9.64 12.92
C ALA A 64 4.96 10.30 14.28
N ARG A 65 3.68 10.58 14.60
CA ARG A 65 3.28 11.07 15.95
C ARG A 65 3.62 10.08 17.06
N SER A 66 3.65 8.79 16.76
CA SER A 66 4.05 7.73 17.69
C SER A 66 5.59 7.50 17.71
N GLY A 67 6.35 8.34 17.00
CA GLY A 67 7.81 8.35 16.99
C GLY A 67 8.45 7.31 16.08
N PHE A 68 7.71 6.68 15.18
CA PHE A 68 8.29 5.77 14.19
C PHE A 68 8.97 6.55 13.05
N GLU A 69 10.01 5.96 12.47
CA GLU A 69 10.57 6.40 11.20
C GLU A 69 9.67 5.90 10.07
N VAL A 70 9.14 6.82 9.26
CA VAL A 70 8.14 6.53 8.24
C VAL A 70 8.61 7.00 6.88
N VAL A 71 8.54 6.11 5.89
CA VAL A 71 8.87 6.39 4.49
C VAL A 71 7.69 6.07 3.58
N ALA A 72 7.52 6.84 2.51
CA ALA A 72 6.40 6.66 1.58
C ALA A 72 6.61 5.45 0.66
N GLU A 73 7.81 5.31 0.10
CA GLU A 73 8.22 4.16 -0.70
C GLU A 73 9.07 3.21 0.15
N PRO A 74 8.98 1.90 -0.09
CA PRO A 74 9.70 0.95 0.74
C PRO A 74 11.21 1.07 0.51
N PRO A 75 11.99 1.25 1.58
CA PRO A 75 13.40 1.63 1.49
C PRO A 75 14.23 0.51 0.87
N GLU A 76 15.40 0.87 0.35
CA GLU A 76 16.43 -0.11 0.03
C GLU A 76 16.95 -0.76 1.31
N GLY A 77 17.41 -2.01 1.19
CA GLY A 77 17.97 -2.75 2.31
C GLY A 77 17.53 -4.21 2.37
N ARG A 78 17.98 -4.88 3.43
CA ARG A 78 17.67 -6.27 3.75
C ARG A 78 17.29 -6.37 5.23
N TYR A 79 16.19 -7.07 5.50
CA TYR A 79 15.60 -7.17 6.84
C TYR A 79 15.40 -8.63 7.25
N THR A 80 15.62 -8.95 8.52
CA THR A 80 15.35 -10.27 9.08
C THR A 80 13.86 -10.57 9.11
N ILE A 81 13.03 -9.55 9.34
CA ILE A 81 11.57 -9.66 9.28
C ILE A 81 11.02 -8.56 8.38
N VAL A 82 10.28 -8.94 7.34
CA VAL A 82 9.44 -8.01 6.58
C VAL A 82 7.99 -8.33 6.88
N MET A 83 7.33 -7.47 7.64
CA MET A 83 5.90 -7.57 7.92
C MET A 83 5.10 -6.88 6.81
N VAL A 84 3.92 -7.41 6.51
CA VAL A 84 3.01 -6.83 5.51
C VAL A 84 1.59 -6.82 6.07
N LEU A 85 0.92 -5.68 5.92
CA LEU A 85 -0.53 -5.56 6.06
C LEU A 85 -1.14 -5.38 4.66
N PRO A 86 -1.64 -6.46 4.04
CA PRO A 86 -2.17 -6.42 2.69
C PRO A 86 -3.32 -5.43 2.53
N THR A 87 -3.55 -5.02 1.29
CA THR A 87 -4.71 -4.21 0.93
C THR A 87 -5.83 -5.09 0.39
N ARG A 88 -7.02 -4.51 0.24
CA ARG A 88 -8.15 -5.22 -0.36
C ARG A 88 -7.96 -5.47 -1.86
N GLN A 89 -6.99 -4.81 -2.49
CA GLN A 89 -6.66 -4.99 -3.90
C GLN A 89 -5.59 -6.08 -4.05
N ARG A 90 -5.95 -7.14 -4.76
CA ARG A 90 -5.09 -8.32 -4.91
C ARG A 90 -3.79 -8.03 -5.64
N GLU A 91 -3.82 -7.25 -6.72
CA GLU A 91 -2.62 -6.93 -7.51
C GLU A 91 -1.62 -6.10 -6.71
N GLU A 92 -2.09 -5.09 -5.98
CA GLU A 92 -1.25 -4.34 -5.05
C GLU A 92 -0.66 -5.25 -3.95
N THR A 93 -1.47 -6.17 -3.40
CA THR A 93 -0.99 -7.15 -2.41
C THR A 93 0.11 -8.06 -2.97
N ARG A 94 -0.01 -8.50 -4.23
CA ARG A 94 1.03 -9.27 -4.91
C ARG A 94 2.31 -8.47 -5.09
N ALA A 95 2.20 -7.19 -5.48
CA ALA A 95 3.33 -6.28 -5.54
C ALA A 95 4.01 -6.14 -4.17
N LEU A 96 3.22 -5.97 -3.09
CA LEU A 96 3.74 -5.91 -1.72
C LEU A 96 4.46 -7.20 -1.29
N PHE A 97 3.95 -8.37 -1.65
CA PHE A 97 4.63 -9.64 -1.37
C PHE A 97 5.95 -9.78 -2.11
N ALA A 98 6.00 -9.42 -3.39
CA ALA A 98 7.23 -9.42 -4.16
C ALA A 98 8.25 -8.42 -3.60
N GLN A 99 7.80 -7.21 -3.25
CA GLN A 99 8.61 -6.18 -2.58
C GLN A 99 9.13 -6.65 -1.22
N ALA A 100 8.33 -7.38 -0.45
CA ALA A 100 8.71 -7.92 0.84
C ALA A 100 9.77 -9.02 0.69
N MET A 101 9.55 -9.96 -0.23
CA MET A 101 10.52 -11.02 -0.54
C MET A 101 11.84 -10.44 -1.07
N ALA A 102 11.78 -9.38 -1.89
CA ALA A 102 12.97 -8.69 -2.39
C ALA A 102 13.75 -8.01 -1.26
N ARG A 103 13.10 -7.55 -0.19
CA ARG A 103 13.72 -6.86 0.97
C ARG A 103 14.06 -7.79 2.12
N ARG A 104 13.67 -9.05 2.04
CA ARG A 104 13.99 -10.06 3.03
C ARG A 104 15.47 -10.44 2.92
N GLY A 105 16.21 -10.33 4.01
CA GLY A 105 17.60 -10.78 4.12
C GLY A 105 17.73 -12.30 4.08
N ALA A 106 18.97 -12.79 3.95
CA ALA A 106 19.25 -14.22 4.04
C ALA A 106 18.82 -14.76 5.41
N GLY A 107 18.06 -15.87 5.43
CA GLY A 107 17.51 -16.43 6.66
C GLY A 107 16.34 -15.63 7.26
N GLY A 108 15.95 -14.51 6.66
CA GLY A 108 14.81 -13.71 7.10
C GLY A 108 13.47 -14.30 6.65
N ILE A 109 12.37 -13.68 7.09
CA ILE A 109 11.01 -14.10 6.78
C ILE A 109 10.13 -12.92 6.30
N VAL A 110 9.12 -13.24 5.49
CA VAL A 110 7.99 -12.35 5.24
C VAL A 110 6.82 -12.81 6.09
N LEU A 111 6.27 -11.93 6.93
CA LEU A 111 5.15 -12.20 7.84
C LEU A 111 3.95 -11.33 7.49
N VAL A 112 2.77 -11.93 7.40
CA VAL A 112 1.56 -11.28 6.91
C VAL A 112 0.40 -11.58 7.84
N ALA A 113 -0.47 -10.60 8.07
CA ALA A 113 -1.76 -10.83 8.72
C ALA A 113 -2.91 -10.19 7.92
N VAL A 114 -4.00 -10.95 7.76
CA VAL A 114 -5.18 -10.52 6.99
C VAL A 114 -6.45 -10.92 7.74
N PRO A 115 -7.44 -10.02 7.90
CA PRO A 115 -8.75 -10.40 8.42
C PRO A 115 -9.40 -11.49 7.56
N ASN A 116 -10.08 -12.46 8.18
CA ASN A 116 -10.71 -13.57 7.47
C ASN A 116 -11.77 -13.10 6.45
N THR A 117 -12.38 -11.94 6.69
CA THR A 117 -13.38 -11.30 5.83
C THR A 117 -12.78 -10.50 4.68
N GLU A 118 -11.45 -10.38 4.59
CA GLU A 118 -10.75 -9.54 3.61
C GLU A 118 -9.83 -10.37 2.71
N GLY A 119 -10.24 -11.60 2.38
CA GLY A 119 -9.53 -12.43 1.40
C GLY A 119 -8.27 -13.12 1.94
N ALA A 120 -8.19 -13.37 3.26
CA ALA A 120 -7.03 -13.97 3.91
C ALA A 120 -6.55 -15.29 3.27
N LYS A 121 -7.48 -16.16 2.82
CA LYS A 121 -7.12 -17.42 2.14
C LYS A 121 -6.43 -17.17 0.79
N THR A 122 -6.91 -16.18 0.03
CA THR A 122 -6.33 -15.81 -1.26
C THR A 122 -4.95 -15.20 -1.08
N ALA A 123 -4.79 -14.32 -0.07
CA ALA A 123 -3.50 -13.72 0.25
C ALA A 123 -2.48 -14.77 0.72
N GLU A 124 -2.89 -15.73 1.54
CA GLU A 124 -2.02 -16.85 1.94
C GLU A 124 -1.60 -17.68 0.72
N ALA A 125 -2.54 -18.02 -0.16
CA ALA A 125 -2.27 -18.79 -1.37
C ALA A 125 -1.32 -18.05 -2.32
N ASP A 126 -1.47 -16.73 -2.48
CA ASP A 126 -0.57 -15.92 -3.29
C ASP A 126 0.85 -15.90 -2.69
N LEU A 127 1.03 -15.66 -1.38
CA LEU A 127 2.38 -15.70 -0.80
C LEU A 127 2.99 -17.11 -0.85
N ALA A 128 2.19 -18.15 -0.62
CA ALA A 128 2.64 -19.53 -0.73
C ALA A 128 3.10 -19.88 -2.15
N LEU A 129 2.38 -19.41 -3.16
CA LEU A 129 2.75 -19.57 -4.57
C LEU A 129 4.09 -18.88 -4.88
N LEU A 130 4.28 -17.65 -4.39
CA LEU A 130 5.53 -16.91 -4.60
C LEU A 130 6.71 -17.56 -3.88
N ALA A 131 6.54 -17.98 -2.63
CA ALA A 131 7.63 -18.39 -1.74
C ALA A 131 7.85 -19.92 -1.64
N GLY A 132 7.06 -20.73 -2.34
CA GLY A 132 7.13 -22.20 -2.22
C GLY A 132 6.62 -22.73 -0.87
N GLY A 133 5.60 -22.07 -0.32
CA GLY A 133 4.91 -22.45 0.92
C GLY A 133 5.05 -21.45 2.07
N VAL A 134 4.13 -21.56 3.03
CA VAL A 134 4.05 -20.73 4.23
C VAL A 134 3.61 -21.55 5.44
N THR A 135 4.00 -21.12 6.63
CA THR A 135 3.38 -21.55 7.90
C THR A 135 2.22 -20.60 8.20
N THR A 136 1.14 -21.09 8.82
CA THR A 136 -0.08 -20.31 9.06
C THR A 136 -0.67 -20.61 10.43
N LEU A 137 -1.21 -19.58 11.08
CA LEU A 137 -2.04 -19.66 12.27
C LEU A 137 -3.26 -18.75 12.14
N SER A 138 -4.23 -18.92 13.03
CA SER A 138 -5.43 -18.09 13.05
C SER A 138 -5.69 -17.53 14.45
N LYS A 139 -5.78 -16.20 14.57
CA LYS A 139 -6.05 -15.50 15.83
C LYS A 139 -6.67 -14.13 15.52
N HIS A 140 -7.43 -13.57 16.46
CA HIS A 140 -8.11 -12.27 16.30
C HIS A 140 -9.00 -12.19 15.03
N LYS A 141 -9.66 -13.29 14.64
CA LYS A 141 -10.43 -13.39 13.37
C LYS A 141 -9.59 -13.05 12.12
N CYS A 142 -8.28 -13.20 12.22
CA CYS A 142 -7.31 -12.99 11.16
C CYS A 142 -6.56 -14.30 10.91
N ARG A 143 -6.02 -14.41 9.70
CA ARG A 143 -5.02 -15.40 9.34
C ARG A 143 -3.67 -14.73 9.35
N VAL A 144 -2.70 -15.38 9.99
CA VAL A 144 -1.33 -14.90 10.09
C VAL A 144 -0.46 -15.97 9.48
N PHE A 145 0.36 -15.60 8.50
CA PHE A 145 1.17 -16.57 7.78
C PHE A 145 2.53 -15.97 7.41
N TRP A 146 3.54 -16.83 7.35
CA TRP A 146 4.91 -16.40 7.04
C TRP A 146 5.67 -17.44 6.24
N THR A 147 6.64 -16.96 5.47
CA THR A 147 7.54 -17.80 4.69
C THR A 147 8.53 -18.53 5.58
N ARG A 148 9.06 -19.66 5.12
CA ARG A 148 10.25 -20.26 5.74
C ARG A 148 11.47 -19.33 5.57
N SER A 149 12.44 -19.44 6.47
CA SER A 149 13.70 -18.68 6.40
C SER A 149 14.56 -19.02 5.18
N ASP A 150 14.39 -20.24 4.66
CA ASP A 150 15.06 -20.77 3.46
C ASP A 150 14.22 -20.64 2.18
N ALA A 151 13.02 -20.02 2.26
CA ALA A 151 12.14 -19.92 1.11
C ALA A 151 12.83 -19.17 -0.04
N VAL A 152 12.75 -19.69 -1.26
CA VAL A 152 13.24 -19.02 -2.47
C VAL A 152 12.03 -18.59 -3.27
N ALA A 153 12.00 -17.31 -3.65
CA ALA A 153 10.91 -16.82 -4.47
C ALA A 153 11.02 -17.38 -5.89
N ASP A 154 9.90 -17.75 -6.49
CA ASP A 154 9.85 -18.04 -7.93
C ASP A 154 10.31 -16.78 -8.71
N PRO A 155 11.39 -16.85 -9.51
CA PRO A 155 11.92 -15.68 -10.18
C PRO A 155 10.95 -15.03 -11.16
N SER A 156 10.15 -15.84 -11.88
CA SER A 156 9.20 -15.35 -12.88
C SER A 156 8.01 -14.65 -12.25
N LEU A 157 7.48 -15.20 -11.14
CA LEU A 157 6.43 -14.57 -10.37
C LEU A 157 6.93 -13.32 -9.65
N MET A 158 8.15 -13.36 -9.11
CA MET A 158 8.77 -12.20 -8.49
C MET A 158 8.84 -11.03 -9.46
N GLU A 159 9.37 -11.24 -10.67
CA GLU A 159 9.45 -10.21 -11.70
C GLU A 159 8.07 -9.69 -12.10
N ALA A 160 7.14 -10.61 -12.42
CA ALA A 160 5.78 -10.26 -12.82
C ALA A 160 5.03 -9.46 -11.73
N TRP A 161 5.24 -9.79 -10.46
CA TRP A 161 4.54 -9.13 -9.35
C TRP A 161 5.19 -7.83 -8.94
N LEU A 162 6.51 -7.68 -9.06
CA LEU A 162 7.17 -6.37 -8.92
C LEU A 162 6.65 -5.39 -9.98
N ALA A 163 6.44 -5.85 -11.21
CA ALA A 163 5.92 -5.02 -12.30
C ALA A 163 4.48 -4.49 -12.05
N LEU A 164 3.69 -5.15 -11.19
CA LEU A 164 2.36 -4.67 -10.80
C LEU A 164 2.42 -3.33 -10.03
N ASP A 165 3.57 -2.97 -9.47
CA ASP A 165 3.73 -1.68 -8.79
C ASP A 165 3.96 -0.51 -9.74
N ALA A 166 4.25 -0.75 -11.02
CA ALA A 166 4.56 0.28 -11.98
C ALA A 166 3.34 1.18 -12.28
N PRO A 167 3.56 2.49 -12.53
CA PRO A 167 2.53 3.34 -13.13
C PRO A 167 2.08 2.79 -14.48
N VAL A 168 0.81 2.96 -14.80
CA VAL A 168 0.19 2.57 -16.07
C VAL A 168 -0.66 3.70 -16.63
N CYS A 169 -0.70 3.76 -17.96
CA CYS A 169 -1.59 4.67 -18.66
C CYS A 169 -3.04 4.15 -18.62
N VAL A 170 -4.00 5.05 -18.45
CA VAL A 170 -5.44 4.76 -18.43
C VAL A 170 -6.22 5.82 -19.21
N ALA A 171 -7.46 5.47 -19.58
CA ALA A 171 -8.37 6.32 -20.35
C ALA A 171 -7.72 6.87 -21.64
N ASP A 172 -7.42 5.95 -22.55
CA ASP A 172 -6.80 6.25 -23.85
C ASP A 172 -5.49 7.04 -23.72
N ASP A 173 -4.64 6.60 -22.80
CA ASP A 173 -3.33 7.19 -22.47
C ASP A 173 -3.36 8.65 -21.98
N ARG A 174 -4.53 9.17 -21.61
CA ARG A 174 -4.66 10.55 -21.10
C ARG A 174 -4.13 10.72 -19.68
N PHE A 175 -4.18 9.67 -18.86
CA PHE A 175 -3.78 9.74 -17.45
C PHE A 175 -2.82 8.62 -17.10
N THR A 176 -1.96 8.89 -16.11
CA THR A 176 -1.11 7.87 -15.48
C THR A 176 -1.65 7.55 -14.09
N SER A 177 -1.82 6.27 -13.81
CA SER A 177 -2.36 5.75 -12.54
C SER A 177 -1.51 4.59 -12.03
N ARG A 178 -1.77 4.09 -10.83
CA ARG A 178 -1.01 3.01 -10.18
C ARG A 178 -1.94 2.13 -9.36
N ARG A 179 -1.74 0.81 -9.39
CA ARG A 179 -2.49 -0.15 -8.55
C ARG A 179 -2.40 0.24 -7.09
N GLY A 180 -3.51 0.22 -6.38
CA GLY A 180 -3.66 0.73 -5.01
C GLY A 180 -4.32 2.10 -4.91
N LEU A 181 -4.51 2.81 -6.04
CA LEU A 181 -5.35 4.00 -6.11
C LEU A 181 -6.83 3.65 -6.24
N PHE A 182 -7.70 4.60 -5.88
CA PHE A 182 -9.12 4.51 -6.17
C PHE A 182 -9.35 4.53 -7.69
N ALA A 183 -10.24 3.65 -8.18
CA ALA A 183 -10.53 3.48 -9.61
C ALA A 183 -9.27 3.43 -10.50
N TRP A 184 -8.19 2.81 -10.01
CA TRP A 184 -6.87 2.93 -10.63
C TRP A 184 -6.79 2.55 -12.13
N ASP A 185 -7.68 1.73 -12.65
CA ASP A 185 -7.66 1.19 -14.02
C ASP A 185 -8.65 1.86 -14.98
N ARG A 186 -9.43 2.84 -14.51
CA ARG A 186 -10.53 3.42 -15.30
C ARG A 186 -10.95 4.80 -14.79
N ILE A 187 -11.72 5.52 -15.59
CA ILE A 187 -12.48 6.66 -15.09
C ILE A 187 -13.63 6.13 -14.22
N ASP A 188 -13.73 6.65 -13.00
CA ASP A 188 -14.84 6.34 -12.11
C ASP A 188 -16.16 6.94 -12.64
N ILE A 189 -17.24 6.17 -12.59
CA ILE A 189 -18.54 6.55 -13.16
C ILE A 189 -19.09 7.82 -12.47
N ALA A 190 -18.95 7.92 -11.15
CA ALA A 190 -19.44 9.09 -10.43
C ALA A 190 -18.61 10.34 -10.77
N SER A 191 -17.30 10.17 -10.96
CA SER A 191 -16.41 11.24 -11.41
C SER A 191 -16.77 11.71 -12.83
N ALA A 192 -17.06 10.78 -13.75
CA ALA A 192 -17.51 11.13 -15.11
C ALA A 192 -18.83 11.91 -15.10
N LEU A 193 -19.82 11.44 -14.33
CA LEU A 193 -21.10 12.13 -14.17
C LEU A 193 -20.93 13.52 -13.56
N LEU A 194 -20.02 13.68 -12.60
CA LEU A 194 -19.72 14.99 -12.02
C LEU A 194 -19.12 15.93 -13.07
N ALA A 195 -18.18 15.46 -13.89
CA ALA A 195 -17.57 16.25 -14.95
C ALA A 195 -18.60 16.78 -15.97
N GLU A 196 -19.60 15.97 -16.31
CA GLU A 196 -20.68 16.37 -17.24
C GLU A 196 -21.52 17.54 -16.72
N VAL A 197 -21.74 17.61 -15.40
CA VAL A 197 -22.58 18.63 -14.76
C VAL A 197 -21.78 19.80 -14.20
N LEU A 198 -20.46 19.84 -14.37
CA LEU A 198 -19.65 20.99 -13.96
C LEU A 198 -20.13 22.27 -14.67
N PRO A 199 -20.17 23.41 -13.97
CA PRO A 199 -20.36 24.70 -14.62
C PRO A 199 -19.29 24.92 -15.69
N ASN A 200 -19.61 25.71 -16.72
CA ASN A 200 -18.69 26.05 -17.81
C ASN A 200 -18.09 27.46 -17.66
N ASP A 201 -18.34 28.11 -16.52
CA ASP A 201 -17.96 29.48 -16.19
C ASP A 201 -17.16 29.58 -14.88
N LEU A 202 -16.61 28.46 -14.40
CA LEU A 202 -15.70 28.48 -13.25
C LEU A 202 -14.48 29.33 -13.56
N SER A 203 -14.04 30.12 -12.59
CA SER A 203 -12.87 31.00 -12.76
C SER A 203 -12.06 31.13 -11.47
N GLY A 204 -10.81 31.57 -11.62
CA GLY A 204 -9.87 31.74 -10.51
C GLY A 204 -9.14 30.45 -10.17
N ARG A 205 -9.05 30.11 -8.88
CA ARG A 205 -8.24 28.99 -8.38
C ARG A 205 -9.14 27.81 -8.01
N LEU A 206 -8.93 26.67 -8.67
CA LEU A 206 -9.62 25.41 -8.39
C LEU A 206 -8.92 24.64 -7.25
N ALA A 207 -9.69 23.95 -6.41
CA ALA A 207 -9.18 22.94 -5.50
C ALA A 207 -9.88 21.60 -5.78
N ASP A 208 -9.10 20.55 -6.03
CA ASP A 208 -9.58 19.18 -6.21
C ASP A 208 -9.25 18.35 -4.96
N LEU A 209 -10.28 17.91 -4.23
CA LEU A 209 -10.16 17.24 -2.95
C LEU A 209 -10.33 15.73 -3.12
N GLY A 210 -9.22 14.99 -2.97
CA GLY A 210 -9.16 13.57 -3.32
C GLY A 210 -8.92 13.38 -4.81
N ALA A 211 -7.97 14.14 -5.35
CA ALA A 211 -7.74 14.28 -6.79
C ALA A 211 -7.40 12.94 -7.49
N GLY A 212 -6.88 11.94 -6.76
CA GLY A 212 -6.40 10.70 -7.38
C GLY A 212 -5.38 11.00 -8.48
N PHE A 213 -5.62 10.48 -9.69
CA PHE A 213 -4.79 10.77 -10.87
C PHE A 213 -5.19 12.06 -11.63
N GLY A 214 -6.07 12.89 -11.07
CA GLY A 214 -6.32 14.27 -11.54
C GLY A 214 -7.45 14.44 -12.56
N TYR A 215 -8.32 13.42 -12.74
CA TYR A 215 -9.38 13.45 -13.75
C TYR A 215 -10.29 14.69 -13.67
N LEU A 216 -10.87 14.96 -12.50
CA LEU A 216 -11.85 16.05 -12.33
C LEU A 216 -11.23 17.42 -12.56
N ALA A 217 -10.03 17.66 -12.02
CA ALA A 217 -9.30 18.90 -12.29
C ALA A 217 -9.03 19.11 -13.79
N CYS A 218 -8.60 18.06 -14.50
CA CYS A 218 -8.36 18.14 -15.94
C CYS A 218 -9.64 18.47 -16.73
N GLU A 219 -10.76 17.82 -16.42
CA GLU A 219 -12.04 18.12 -17.08
C GLU A 219 -12.54 19.55 -16.76
N ALA A 220 -12.38 20.01 -15.51
CA ALA A 220 -12.74 21.36 -15.12
C ALA A 220 -11.91 22.43 -15.87
N ILE A 221 -10.58 22.24 -15.96
CA ILE A 221 -9.67 23.14 -16.67
C ILE A 221 -9.97 23.16 -18.17
N ALA A 222 -10.19 22.01 -18.78
CA ALA A 222 -10.51 21.92 -20.21
C ALA A 222 -11.85 22.60 -20.55
N ARG A 223 -12.80 22.60 -19.62
CA ARG A 223 -14.13 23.19 -19.78
C ARG A 223 -14.19 24.69 -19.49
N CYS A 224 -13.33 25.19 -18.60
CA CYS A 224 -13.43 26.54 -18.06
C CYS A 224 -12.12 27.33 -18.24
N GLU A 225 -12.05 28.17 -19.28
CA GLU A 225 -10.88 29.01 -19.58
C GLU A 225 -10.53 30.01 -18.46
N GLY A 226 -11.49 30.34 -17.59
CA GLY A 226 -11.29 31.25 -16.47
C GLY A 226 -10.47 30.68 -15.31
N ILE A 227 -10.21 29.37 -15.28
CA ILE A 227 -9.39 28.73 -14.24
C ILE A 227 -7.92 29.03 -14.51
N VAL A 228 -7.27 29.71 -13.57
CA VAL A 228 -5.86 30.14 -13.69
C VAL A 228 -4.88 29.23 -12.95
N SER A 229 -5.37 28.40 -12.03
CA SER A 229 -4.55 27.40 -11.32
C SER A 229 -5.44 26.33 -10.68
N ALA A 230 -4.91 25.14 -10.47
CA ALA A 230 -5.57 24.08 -9.69
C ALA A 230 -4.63 23.52 -8.61
N ASP A 231 -5.13 23.43 -7.38
CA ASP A 231 -4.49 22.77 -6.26
C ASP A 231 -5.07 21.34 -6.12
N LEU A 232 -4.22 20.32 -6.29
CA LEU A 232 -4.63 18.91 -6.18
C LEU A 232 -4.29 18.39 -4.78
N TYR A 233 -5.31 18.03 -4.01
CA TYR A 233 -5.15 17.45 -2.68
C TYR A 233 -5.37 15.95 -2.76
N GLU A 234 -4.31 15.18 -2.52
CA GLU A 234 -4.36 13.73 -2.47
C GLU A 234 -3.60 13.22 -1.25
N ALA A 235 -4.18 12.23 -0.57
CA ALA A 235 -3.62 11.66 0.64
C ALA A 235 -2.73 10.44 0.36
N GLU A 236 -2.93 9.75 -0.76
CA GLU A 236 -2.13 8.61 -1.20
C GLU A 236 -0.96 9.10 -2.06
N ALA A 237 0.27 9.09 -1.50
CA ALA A 237 1.46 9.58 -2.19
C ALA A 237 1.73 8.85 -3.51
N ARG A 238 1.21 7.62 -3.66
CA ARG A 238 1.35 6.81 -4.89
C ARG A 238 0.55 7.35 -6.08
N ALA A 239 -0.32 8.34 -5.86
CA ALA A 239 -1.03 9.06 -6.92
C ALA A 239 -0.13 10.03 -7.69
N GLY A 240 1.03 10.40 -7.12
CA GLY A 240 1.96 11.31 -7.76
C GLY A 240 2.98 10.59 -8.63
N ALA A 241 2.98 10.87 -9.94
CA ALA A 241 4.19 11.18 -10.72
C ALA A 241 3.86 11.83 -12.08
N SER A 242 4.29 13.10 -12.19
CA SER A 242 4.49 13.98 -13.36
C SER A 242 3.32 14.21 -14.34
N PRO A 243 2.80 15.45 -14.50
CA PRO A 243 2.16 15.79 -15.75
C PRO A 243 3.19 15.54 -16.86
N SER A 244 2.86 14.67 -17.81
CA SER A 244 3.44 14.77 -19.13
C SER A 244 3.20 16.21 -19.57
N GLN A 245 4.28 16.98 -19.73
CA GLN A 245 4.17 18.29 -20.34
C GLN A 245 3.41 18.14 -21.66
N PRO A 246 2.38 18.97 -21.92
CA PRO A 246 1.81 19.01 -23.25
C PRO A 246 2.92 19.45 -24.21
N ARG A 247 3.13 18.68 -25.29
CA ARG A 247 3.88 19.14 -26.46
C ARG A 247 3.12 20.27 -27.14
#